data_AF-A0A9E4LQ74-F1
#
_entry.id   AF-A0A9E4LQ74-F1
#
_cell.length_a   1.000
_cell.length_b   1.000
_cell.length_c   1.000
_cell.angle_alpha   90.00
_cell.angle_beta   90.00
_cell.angle_gamma   90.00
#
_symmetry.space_group_name_H-M   'P 1'
#
loop_
_entity.id
_entity.type
_entity.pdbx_description
1 polymer ?
#
loop_
_entity_poly.entity_id
_entity_poly.type
_entity_poly.pdbx_seq_one_letter_code
_entity_poly.pdbx_strand_id
1 'polypeptide(L)'
;FAFTPPESAVPHFTVDSVMAGPHYAFHLDLMPRVDPGANLAYIDHCFVPLSEAHSQAAEIDGLTPAHLSRRQWQLMSAWMLAHRADEDGFRAVFATVAAYRDHWLELVVDGVPDGVLDGATAEQLAGRDARHRAALFNPDVDPVWAQVDRLLGPEASARIRTSLNTAART
;
A
#
# COMPACT_ATOMS: atom_id res chain seq x y z
N PHE A 1 3.45 -5.09 5.45
CA PHE A 1 3.67 -5.23 3.99
C PHE A 1 3.74 -6.70 3.62
N ALA A 2 2.98 -7.10 2.60
CA ALA A 2 3.09 -8.37 1.91
C ALA A 2 3.22 -8.09 0.40
N PHE A 3 4.41 -8.35 -0.13
CA PHE A 3 4.67 -8.24 -1.56
C PHE A 3 4.29 -9.57 -2.23
N THR A 4 3.42 -9.50 -3.22
CA THR A 4 3.12 -10.59 -4.16
C THR A 4 4.24 -10.70 -5.21
N PRO A 5 4.42 -11.87 -5.86
CA PRO A 5 5.49 -12.06 -6.85
C PRO A 5 5.54 -10.96 -7.92
N PRO A 6 6.71 -10.65 -8.50
CA PRO A 6 6.87 -9.57 -9.48
C PRO A 6 5.93 -9.70 -10.69
N GLU A 7 5.71 -10.91 -11.17
CA GLU A 7 4.84 -11.25 -12.28
C GLU A 7 3.35 -11.37 -11.90
N SER A 8 3.02 -11.34 -10.62
CA SER A 8 1.63 -11.44 -10.15
C SER A 8 0.88 -10.13 -10.36
N ALA A 9 -0.35 -10.23 -10.85
CA ALA A 9 -1.27 -9.10 -10.93
C ALA A 9 -2.00 -8.82 -9.59
N VAL A 10 -1.87 -9.69 -8.58
CA VAL A 10 -2.48 -9.46 -7.27
C VAL A 10 -1.84 -8.23 -6.61
N PRO A 11 -2.61 -7.23 -6.16
CA PRO A 11 -2.09 -6.06 -5.44
C PRO A 11 -1.17 -6.44 -4.28
N HIS A 12 -0.23 -5.56 -3.92
CA HIS A 12 0.48 -5.74 -2.66
C HIS A 12 -0.40 -5.31 -1.49
N PHE A 13 -0.36 -6.04 -0.38
CA PHE A 13 -1.04 -5.61 0.84
C PHE A 13 -0.11 -4.82 1.73
N THR A 14 -0.57 -3.68 2.22
CA THR A 14 0.17 -2.88 3.19
C THR A 14 -0.72 -2.43 4.31
N VAL A 15 -0.25 -2.70 5.53
CA VAL A 15 -0.73 -2.09 6.76
C VAL A 15 0.49 -1.79 7.60
N ASP A 16 0.55 -0.57 8.10
CA ASP A 16 1.57 -0.12 9.03
C ASP A 16 0.96 0.89 10.01
N SER A 17 1.48 0.89 11.23
CA SER A 17 1.04 1.81 12.27
C SER A 17 2.20 2.16 13.18
N VAL A 18 2.21 3.39 13.65
CA VAL A 18 3.17 3.93 14.61
C VAL A 18 2.42 4.66 15.72
N MET A 19 2.84 4.43 16.96
CA MET A 19 2.44 5.26 18.08
C MET A 19 3.36 6.48 18.14
N ALA A 20 2.79 7.67 17.99
CA ALA A 20 3.48 8.96 18.00
C ALA A 20 3.00 9.81 19.18
N GLY A 21 3.56 9.53 20.37
CA GLY A 21 3.10 10.15 21.62
C GLY A 21 1.73 9.61 22.02
N PRO A 22 0.71 10.46 22.28
CA PRO A 22 -0.63 10.02 22.67
C PRO A 22 -1.53 9.62 21.48
N HIS A 23 -1.03 9.68 20.26
CA HIS A 23 -1.80 9.39 19.04
C HIS A 23 -1.15 8.27 18.23
N TYR A 24 -1.95 7.65 17.38
CA TYR A 24 -1.50 6.69 16.40
C TYR A 24 -1.47 7.35 15.02
N ALA A 25 -0.55 6.93 14.16
CA ALA A 25 -0.66 7.13 12.72
C ALA A 25 -0.62 5.77 12.06
N PHE A 26 -1.48 5.56 11.07
CA PHE A 26 -1.52 4.31 10.34
C PHE A 26 -1.77 4.54 8.86
N HIS A 27 -1.43 3.52 8.10
CA HIS A 27 -1.73 3.42 6.69
C HIS A 27 -2.22 1.99 6.38
N LEU A 28 -3.21 1.90 5.49
CA LEU A 28 -3.80 0.66 4.98
C LEU A 28 -4.06 0.82 3.48
N ASP A 29 -3.57 -0.10 2.66
CA ASP A 29 -3.80 -0.08 1.22
C ASP A 29 -3.62 -1.45 0.54
N LEU A 30 -4.19 -1.56 -0.65
CA LEU A 30 -3.79 -2.51 -1.68
C LEU A 30 -3.05 -1.75 -2.79
N MET A 31 -1.76 -1.98 -3.02
CA MET A 31 -1.04 -1.22 -4.05
C MET A 31 -1.22 -1.86 -5.44
N PRO A 32 -1.70 -1.10 -6.46
CA PRO A 32 -2.11 -1.65 -7.75
C PRO A 32 -0.93 -2.11 -8.62
N ARG A 33 -1.11 -3.24 -9.32
CA ARG A 33 -0.09 -3.83 -10.22
C ARG A 33 -0.22 -3.44 -11.69
N VAL A 34 -1.24 -2.66 -12.05
CA VAL A 34 -1.43 -2.03 -13.38
C VAL A 34 -1.91 -0.59 -13.22
N ASP A 35 -1.81 0.24 -14.27
CA ASP A 35 -2.14 1.66 -14.18
C ASP A 35 -3.64 1.83 -13.91
N PRO A 36 -4.06 2.32 -12.73
CA PRO A 36 -5.46 2.43 -12.38
C PRO A 36 -6.28 3.24 -13.40
N GLY A 37 -5.70 4.30 -13.95
CA GLY A 37 -6.39 5.18 -14.89
C GLY A 37 -6.62 4.57 -16.28
N ALA A 38 -5.88 3.51 -16.61
CA ALA A 38 -5.97 2.83 -17.90
C ALA A 38 -6.60 1.43 -17.80
N ASN A 39 -6.80 0.88 -16.59
CA ASN A 39 -7.21 -0.50 -16.39
C ASN A 39 -8.47 -0.60 -15.49
N LEU A 40 -9.60 -0.10 -15.99
CA LEU A 40 -10.83 -0.03 -15.19
C LEU A 40 -11.34 -1.41 -14.75
N ALA A 41 -11.27 -2.43 -15.61
CA ALA A 41 -11.69 -3.79 -15.24
C ALA A 41 -10.88 -4.34 -14.05
N TYR A 42 -9.58 -4.01 -13.99
CA TYR A 42 -8.74 -4.36 -12.85
C TYR A 42 -9.16 -3.61 -11.58
N ILE A 43 -9.52 -2.33 -11.69
CA ILE A 43 -10.01 -1.53 -10.58
C ILE A 43 -11.34 -2.07 -10.06
N ASP A 44 -12.27 -2.37 -10.95
CA ASP A 44 -13.57 -2.94 -10.60
C ASP A 44 -13.41 -4.30 -9.91
N HIS A 45 -12.45 -5.11 -10.34
CA HIS A 45 -12.21 -6.42 -9.74
C HIS A 45 -11.47 -6.33 -8.39
N CYS A 46 -10.38 -5.57 -8.32
CA CYS A 46 -9.49 -5.61 -7.15
C CYS A 46 -9.85 -4.59 -6.07
N PHE A 47 -10.51 -3.47 -6.41
CA PHE A 47 -10.63 -2.32 -5.52
C PHE A 47 -12.06 -1.93 -5.20
N VAL A 48 -12.98 -2.00 -6.16
CA VAL A 48 -14.39 -1.68 -5.90
C VAL A 48 -14.99 -2.49 -4.74
N PRO A 49 -14.68 -3.79 -4.53
CA PRO A 49 -15.15 -4.54 -3.35
C PRO A 49 -14.77 -3.92 -2.00
N LEU A 50 -13.70 -3.11 -1.94
CA LEU A 50 -13.27 -2.43 -0.72
C LEU A 50 -14.01 -1.12 -0.46
N SER A 51 -14.83 -0.63 -1.39
CA SER A 51 -15.43 0.71 -1.32
C SER A 51 -16.29 0.90 -0.09
N GLU A 52 -17.07 -0.11 0.30
CA GLU A 52 -17.91 -0.02 1.50
C GLU A 52 -17.05 0.12 2.77
N ALA A 53 -16.07 -0.76 2.96
CA ALA A 53 -15.18 -0.72 4.11
C ALA A 53 -14.36 0.57 4.17
N HIS A 54 -13.90 1.07 3.00
CA HIS A 54 -13.20 2.34 2.87
C HIS A 54 -14.08 3.53 3.28
N SER A 55 -15.30 3.60 2.73
CA SER A 55 -16.24 4.68 3.06
C SER A 55 -16.66 4.65 4.52
N GLN A 56 -16.90 3.48 5.10
CA GLN A 56 -17.20 3.35 6.54
C GLN A 56 -16.02 3.83 7.41
N ALA A 57 -14.79 3.54 7.00
CA ALA A 57 -13.62 3.98 7.74
C ALA A 57 -13.47 5.51 7.77
N ALA A 58 -13.86 6.20 6.70
CA ALA A 58 -13.83 7.66 6.62
C ALA A 58 -14.77 8.34 7.62
N GLU A 59 -15.79 7.62 8.10
CA GLU A 59 -16.80 8.10 9.07
C GLU A 59 -16.47 7.70 10.52
N ILE A 60 -15.31 7.06 10.77
CA ILE A 60 -14.90 6.68 12.13
C ILE A 60 -14.49 7.93 12.91
N ASP A 61 -15.19 8.18 14.02
CA ASP A 61 -14.81 9.20 15.00
C ASP A 61 -13.40 8.96 15.54
N GLY A 62 -12.64 10.04 15.73
CA GLY A 62 -11.26 9.97 16.21
C GLY A 62 -10.22 9.79 15.10
N LEU A 63 -10.62 9.60 13.84
CA LEU A 63 -9.72 9.63 12.70
C LEU A 63 -9.52 11.04 12.14
N THR A 64 -8.31 11.33 11.69
CA THR A 64 -7.97 12.57 10.97
C THR A 64 -7.01 12.25 9.84
N PRO A 65 -7.25 12.69 8.59
CA PRO A 65 -6.38 12.38 7.46
C PRO A 65 -4.91 12.76 7.71
N ALA A 66 -4.00 11.85 7.39
CA ALA A 66 -2.57 12.12 7.41
C ALA A 66 -2.15 12.97 6.21
N HIS A 67 -1.13 13.80 6.40
CA HIS A 67 -0.57 14.57 5.30
C HIS A 67 0.36 13.70 4.44
N LEU A 68 0.00 13.52 3.18
CA LEU A 68 0.83 12.89 2.16
C LEU A 68 1.08 13.87 1.02
N SER A 69 2.29 13.86 0.49
CA SER A 69 2.62 14.64 -0.70
C SER A 69 1.86 14.13 -1.92
N ARG A 70 1.69 14.98 -2.94
CA ARG A 70 1.09 14.56 -4.21
C ARG A 70 1.84 13.41 -4.87
N ARG A 71 3.16 13.34 -4.69
CA ARG A 71 3.99 12.23 -5.21
C ARG A 71 3.69 10.92 -4.49
N GLN A 72 3.51 10.94 -3.16
CA GLN A 72 3.11 9.75 -2.41
C GLN A 72 1.73 9.25 -2.85
N TRP A 73 0.75 10.14 -3.02
CA TRP A 73 -0.58 9.78 -3.52
C TRP A 73 -0.59 9.09 -4.89
N GLN A 74 0.36 9.40 -5.78
CA GLN A 74 0.47 8.74 -7.09
C GLN A 74 1.00 7.30 -7.01
N LEU A 75 1.59 6.91 -5.88
CA LEU A 75 2.11 5.55 -5.67
C LEU A 75 1.09 4.66 -4.95
N MET A 76 0.07 5.24 -4.34
CA MET A 76 -0.91 4.50 -3.55
C MET A 76 -2.20 4.34 -4.35
N SER A 77 -3.09 3.46 -3.90
CA SER A 77 -4.41 3.35 -4.50
C SER A 77 -5.34 4.48 -4.06
N ALA A 78 -6.42 4.67 -4.80
CA ALA A 78 -7.50 5.59 -4.40
C ALA A 78 -8.30 5.09 -3.19
N TRP A 79 -8.11 3.83 -2.78
CA TRP A 79 -8.70 3.19 -1.59
C TRP A 79 -7.73 3.14 -0.41
N MET A 80 -6.60 3.84 -0.49
CA MET A 80 -5.68 3.94 0.62
C MET A 80 -6.31 4.76 1.76
N LEU A 81 -6.23 4.23 2.98
CA LEU A 81 -6.48 4.97 4.21
C LEU A 81 -5.15 5.35 4.84
N ALA A 82 -4.88 6.65 4.99
CA ALA A 82 -3.76 7.15 5.77
C ALA A 82 -4.25 8.20 6.75
N HIS A 83 -4.22 7.87 8.04
CA HIS A 83 -4.85 8.67 9.08
C HIS A 83 -3.97 8.74 10.34
N ARG A 84 -4.17 9.82 11.10
CA ARG A 84 -3.91 9.88 12.52
C ARG A 84 -5.17 9.44 13.27
N ALA A 85 -4.99 8.88 14.45
CA ALA A 85 -6.07 8.39 15.28
C ALA A 85 -5.79 8.64 16.77
N ASP A 86 -6.83 8.90 17.55
CA ASP A 86 -6.79 8.58 18.98
C ASP A 86 -6.90 7.06 19.20
N GLU A 87 -6.89 6.62 20.47
CA GLU A 87 -6.90 5.18 20.76
C GLU A 87 -8.19 4.49 20.33
N ASP A 88 -9.35 5.12 20.54
CA ASP A 88 -10.65 4.52 20.24
C ASP A 88 -10.84 4.42 18.72
N GLY A 89 -10.55 5.49 17.98
CA GLY A 89 -10.57 5.49 16.51
C GLY A 89 -9.56 4.49 15.92
N PHE A 90 -8.38 4.37 16.52
CA PHE A 90 -7.38 3.39 16.08
C PHE A 90 -7.86 1.95 16.27
N ARG A 91 -8.55 1.63 17.37
CA ARG A 91 -9.14 0.30 17.57
C ARG A 91 -10.31 0.06 16.63
N ALA A 92 -11.12 1.08 16.36
CA ALA A 92 -12.27 0.97 15.47
C ALA A 92 -11.86 0.60 14.02
N VAL A 93 -10.68 1.02 13.55
CA VAL A 93 -10.21 0.70 12.19
C VAL A 93 -9.90 -0.79 11.99
N PHE A 94 -9.79 -1.60 13.05
CA PHE A 94 -9.39 -3.00 12.93
C PHE A 94 -10.37 -3.84 12.09
N ALA A 95 -11.66 -3.49 12.11
CA ALA A 95 -12.66 -4.13 11.25
C ALA A 95 -12.39 -3.84 9.76
N THR A 96 -12.04 -2.60 9.41
CA THR A 96 -11.64 -2.23 8.05
C THR A 96 -10.36 -2.93 7.62
N VAL A 97 -9.35 -3.01 8.49
CA VAL A 97 -8.11 -3.76 8.23
C VAL A 97 -8.42 -5.23 7.93
N ALA A 98 -9.32 -5.84 8.70
CA ALA A 98 -9.75 -7.22 8.47
C ALA A 98 -10.41 -7.38 7.10
N ALA A 99 -11.33 -6.47 6.72
CA ALA A 99 -11.98 -6.49 5.42
C ALA A 99 -10.98 -6.41 4.25
N TYR A 100 -9.99 -5.51 4.34
CA TYR A 100 -8.93 -5.39 3.32
C TYR A 100 -8.05 -6.63 3.25
N ARG A 101 -7.67 -7.18 4.42
CA ARG A 101 -6.86 -8.40 4.50
C ARG A 101 -7.60 -9.59 3.90
N ASP A 102 -8.88 -9.76 4.25
CA ASP A 102 -9.66 -10.93 3.84
C ASP A 102 -9.90 -10.90 2.32
N HIS A 103 -10.29 -9.75 1.77
CA HIS A 103 -10.36 -9.55 0.32
C HIS A 103 -9.02 -9.79 -0.38
N TRP A 104 -7.91 -9.29 0.17
CA TRP A 104 -6.58 -9.55 -0.41
C TRP A 104 -6.22 -11.04 -0.37
N LEU A 105 -6.55 -11.76 0.69
CA LEU A 105 -6.32 -13.21 0.78
C LEU A 105 -7.15 -13.98 -0.24
N GLU A 106 -8.39 -13.56 -0.51
CA GLU A 106 -9.20 -14.11 -1.60
C GLU A 106 -8.52 -13.90 -2.96
N LEU A 107 -8.03 -12.69 -3.25
CA LEU A 107 -7.25 -12.43 -4.47
C LEU A 107 -5.97 -13.24 -4.57
N VAL A 108 -5.30 -13.54 -3.44
CA VAL A 108 -4.10 -14.40 -3.42
C VAL A 108 -4.45 -15.86 -3.73
N VAL A 109 -5.60 -16.36 -3.24
CA VAL A 109 -6.05 -17.73 -3.46
C VAL A 109 -6.60 -17.92 -4.87
N ASP A 110 -7.46 -17.00 -5.32
CA ASP A 110 -8.18 -17.12 -6.59
C ASP A 110 -7.37 -16.57 -7.77
N GLY A 111 -6.42 -15.67 -7.49
CA GLY A 111 -5.70 -14.91 -8.50
C GLY A 111 -6.54 -13.77 -9.10
N VAL A 112 -5.91 -13.01 -9.99
CA VAL A 112 -6.59 -11.98 -10.79
C VAL A 112 -6.79 -12.54 -12.20
N PRO A 113 -8.02 -12.59 -12.75
CA PRO A 113 -8.27 -13.16 -14.06
C PRO A 113 -7.57 -12.38 -15.21
N ASP A 114 -7.00 -13.09 -16.18
CA ASP A 114 -6.33 -12.45 -17.34
C ASP A 114 -7.23 -11.47 -18.10
N GLY A 115 -8.54 -11.75 -18.15
CA GLY A 115 -9.52 -10.89 -18.81
C GLY A 115 -9.67 -9.50 -18.19
N VAL A 116 -9.23 -9.28 -16.94
CA VAL A 116 -9.26 -7.97 -16.29
C VAL A 116 -7.95 -7.17 -16.43
N LEU A 117 -6.92 -7.77 -17.04
CA LEU A 117 -5.57 -7.19 -17.15
C LEU A 117 -5.32 -6.40 -18.43
N ASP A 118 -6.30 -6.29 -19.33
CA ASP A 118 -6.18 -5.61 -20.63
C ASP A 118 -4.93 -6.01 -21.43
N GLY A 119 -4.59 -7.31 -21.38
CA GLY A 119 -3.42 -7.86 -22.07
C GLY A 119 -2.06 -7.58 -21.41
N ALA A 120 -2.02 -7.09 -20.16
CA ALA A 120 -0.77 -6.91 -19.44
C ALA A 120 0.00 -8.23 -19.29
N THR A 121 1.26 -8.24 -19.70
CA THR A 121 2.12 -9.43 -19.64
C THR A 121 2.84 -9.54 -18.30
N ALA A 122 3.30 -10.75 -17.97
CA ALA A 122 4.14 -11.01 -16.79
C ALA A 122 5.37 -10.09 -16.72
N GLU A 123 6.01 -9.80 -17.86
CA GLU A 123 7.16 -8.90 -17.95
C GLU A 123 6.78 -7.45 -17.65
N GLN A 124 5.62 -6.99 -18.14
CA GLN A 124 5.11 -5.65 -17.83
C GLN A 124 4.77 -5.48 -16.35
N LEU A 125 4.16 -6.50 -15.74
CA LEU A 125 3.86 -6.54 -14.30
C LEU A 125 5.14 -6.48 -13.47
N ALA A 126 6.14 -7.31 -13.78
CA ALA A 126 7.43 -7.32 -13.10
C ALA A 126 8.21 -6.00 -13.28
N GLY A 127 8.18 -5.43 -14.50
CA GLY A 127 8.82 -4.15 -14.79
C GLY A 127 8.15 -2.96 -14.11
N ARG A 128 6.83 -3.01 -13.90
CA ARG A 128 6.11 -2.01 -13.11
C ARG A 128 6.41 -2.18 -11.62
N ASP A 129 6.34 -3.40 -11.08
CA ASP A 129 6.66 -3.71 -9.69
C ASP A 129 8.02 -3.13 -9.28
N ALA A 130 9.06 -3.44 -10.06
CA ALA A 130 10.40 -2.96 -9.77
C ALA A 130 10.48 -1.42 -9.72
N ARG A 131 9.81 -0.72 -10.66
CA ARG A 131 9.77 0.75 -10.69
C ARG A 131 8.96 1.33 -9.54
N HIS A 132 7.84 0.71 -9.21
CA HIS A 132 6.95 1.15 -8.14
C HIS A 132 7.60 0.99 -6.77
N ARG A 133 8.23 -0.17 -6.50
CA ARG A 133 8.99 -0.40 -5.26
C ARG A 133 10.19 0.55 -5.13
N ALA A 134 10.90 0.80 -6.23
CA ALA A 134 11.98 1.79 -6.25
C ALA A 134 11.48 3.20 -5.89
N ALA A 135 10.28 3.58 -6.35
CA ALA A 135 9.68 4.86 -6.01
C ALA A 135 9.19 4.90 -4.55
N LEU A 136 8.59 3.83 -4.04
CA LEU A 136 8.08 3.71 -2.67
C LEU A 136 9.21 3.89 -1.63
N PHE A 137 10.39 3.34 -1.91
CA PHE A 137 11.54 3.42 -1.01
C PHE A 137 12.52 4.55 -1.36
N ASN A 138 12.10 5.49 -2.22
CA ASN A 138 12.93 6.62 -2.59
C ASN A 138 12.90 7.70 -1.49
N PRO A 139 14.06 8.11 -0.91
CA PRO A 139 14.11 9.18 0.10
C PRO A 139 13.62 10.54 -0.39
N ASP A 140 13.65 10.81 -1.70
CA ASP A 140 13.14 12.05 -2.28
C ASP A 140 11.60 12.06 -2.39
N VAL A 141 10.96 10.91 -2.15
CA VAL A 141 9.50 10.74 -2.16
C VAL A 141 8.97 10.63 -0.73
N ASP A 142 9.60 9.81 0.10
CA ASP A 142 9.17 9.58 1.47
C ASP A 142 10.14 10.21 2.49
N PRO A 143 9.73 11.28 3.19
CA PRO A 143 10.57 11.95 4.19
C PRO A 143 10.85 11.08 5.43
N VAL A 144 10.18 9.94 5.60
CA VAL A 144 10.48 9.01 6.71
C VAL A 144 11.94 8.57 6.71
N TRP A 145 12.57 8.50 5.54
CA TRP A 145 13.98 8.10 5.41
C TRP A 145 14.94 9.03 6.15
N ALA A 146 14.64 10.33 6.24
CA ALA A 146 15.43 11.25 7.06
C ALA A 146 15.32 10.94 8.56
N GLN A 147 14.21 10.33 9.01
CA GLN A 147 14.08 9.84 10.37
C GLN A 147 14.86 8.54 10.59
N VAL A 148 14.79 7.62 9.63
CA VAL A 148 15.57 6.37 9.66
C VAL A 148 17.08 6.68 9.69
N ASP A 149 17.54 7.64 8.88
CA ASP A 149 18.93 8.12 8.87
C ASP A 149 19.37 8.66 10.24
N ARG A 150 18.49 9.41 10.92
CA ARG A 150 18.79 9.92 12.27
C ARG A 150 18.89 8.81 13.32
N LEU A 151 18.15 7.71 13.15
CA LEU A 151 18.11 6.61 14.10
C LEU A 151 19.24 5.60 13.89
N LEU A 152 19.52 5.25 12.63
CA LEU A 152 20.40 4.13 12.27
C LEU A 152 21.71 4.59 11.61
N GLY A 153 21.80 5.86 11.23
CA GLY A 153 22.87 6.38 10.39
C GLY A 153 22.64 6.11 8.90
N PRO A 154 23.17 6.99 8.02
CA PRO A 154 22.87 6.96 6.58
C PRO A 154 23.32 5.68 5.87
N GLU A 155 24.40 5.05 6.34
CA GLU A 155 24.92 3.82 5.74
C GLU A 155 23.98 2.62 5.99
N ALA A 156 23.47 2.49 7.22
CA ALA A 156 22.54 1.43 7.57
C ALA A 156 21.20 1.61 6.86
N SER A 157 20.68 2.84 6.79
CA SER A 157 19.48 3.16 6.02
C SER A 157 19.63 2.81 4.53
N ALA A 158 20.79 3.13 3.94
CA ALA A 158 21.07 2.79 2.55
C ALA A 158 21.06 1.28 2.30
N ARG A 159 21.63 0.48 3.23
CA ARG A 159 21.55 -0.98 3.14
C ARG A 159 20.12 -1.49 3.24
N ILE A 160 19.32 -0.96 4.17
CA ILE A 160 17.91 -1.33 4.31
C ILE A 160 17.14 -1.02 3.02
N ARG A 161 17.31 0.17 2.44
CA ARG A 161 16.68 0.51 1.15
C ARG A 161 17.08 -0.44 0.03
N THR A 162 18.37 -0.79 -0.05
CA THR A 162 18.85 -1.77 -1.04
C THR A 162 18.16 -3.12 -0.84
N SER A 163 18.13 -3.64 0.39
CA SER A 163 17.45 -4.90 0.71
C SER A 163 15.97 -4.85 0.39
N LEU A 164 15.27 -3.76 0.72
CA LEU A 164 13.85 -3.60 0.40
C LEU A 164 13.62 -3.58 -1.11
N ASN A 165 14.53 -3.03 -1.91
CA ASN A 165 14.41 -3.08 -3.36
C ASN A 165 14.72 -4.46 -3.96
N THR A 166 15.63 -5.23 -3.35
CA THR A 166 16.08 -6.52 -3.91
C THR A 166 15.37 -7.75 -3.37
N ALA A 167 14.75 -7.69 -2.18
CA ALA A 167 14.13 -8.84 -1.50
C ALA A 167 12.95 -9.51 -2.22
N ALA A 168 12.43 -8.91 -3.30
CA ALA A 168 11.37 -9.52 -4.12
C ALA A 168 11.94 -10.35 -5.31
N ARG A 169 13.26 -10.54 -5.40
CA ARG A 169 13.93 -11.22 -6.53
C ARG A 169 14.46 -12.62 -6.22
N THR A 170 14.21 -13.13 -5.01
CA THR A 170 14.60 -14.47 -4.53
C THR A 170 13.36 -15.26 -4.22
#